data_AF-A0A950SGC0-F1
#
_entry.id   AF-A0A950SGC0-F1
#
_cell.length_a   1.000
_cell.length_b   1.000
_cell.length_c   1.000
_cell.angle_alpha   90.00
_cell.angle_beta   90.00
_cell.angle_gamma   90.00
#
_symmetry.space_group_name_H-M   'P 1'
#
loop_
_entity.id
_entity.type
_entity.pdbx_description
1 polymer ?
#
loop_
_entity_poly.entity_id
_entity_poly.type
_entity_poly.pdbx_seq_one_letter_code
_entity_poly.pdbx_strand_id
1 'polypeptide(L)'
;MVERSAFPLGASVGLADLESDPHPTLARLRAGEPVSWLPVLDGWLVTRYDLCLEVMRDPDTYTVDDPRFSTARVIGPSMLSLDGPAHARHREPFVAPFRAGAVRERFASATQHEADRLIDELSPGGGAELRRAFAGPLAAA
;
A
#
# COMPACT_ATOMS: atom_id res chain seq x y z
N MET A 1 -3.95 17.64 -23.24
CA MET A 1 -3.19 16.38 -23.41
C MET A 1 -1.75 16.71 -23.08
N VAL A 2 -1.22 16.17 -21.97
CA VAL A 2 0.19 16.40 -21.63
C VAL A 2 1.05 15.75 -22.69
N GLU A 3 1.98 16.51 -23.25
CA GLU A 3 2.86 16.04 -24.31
C GLU A 3 3.75 14.93 -23.73
N ARG A 4 3.65 13.72 -24.31
CA ARG A 4 4.40 12.53 -23.84
C ARG A 4 5.92 12.75 -23.84
N SER A 5 6.42 13.75 -24.56
CA SER A 5 7.82 14.20 -24.60
C SER A 5 8.28 14.91 -23.32
N ALA A 6 7.38 15.39 -22.47
CA ALA A 6 7.73 16.15 -21.27
C ALA A 6 8.23 15.27 -20.10
N PHE A 7 8.01 13.95 -20.16
CA PHE A 7 8.36 13.00 -19.10
C PHE A 7 9.19 11.82 -19.62
N PRO A 8 10.41 12.07 -20.14
CA PRO A 8 11.25 11.04 -20.74
C PRO A 8 11.66 9.93 -19.76
N LEU A 9 11.87 10.22 -18.47
CA LEU A 9 12.19 9.19 -17.48
C LEU A 9 10.97 8.28 -17.26
N GLY A 10 9.78 8.85 -17.01
CA GLY A 10 8.56 8.04 -16.84
C GLY A 10 8.18 7.24 -18.07
N ALA A 11 8.35 7.82 -19.26
CA ALA A 11 8.08 7.14 -20.53
C ALA A 11 8.99 5.92 -20.77
N SER A 12 10.17 5.87 -20.13
CA SER A 12 11.11 4.76 -20.23
C SER A 12 10.87 3.62 -19.24
N VAL A 13 9.98 3.80 -18.26
CA VAL A 13 9.72 2.80 -17.22
C VAL A 13 8.88 1.66 -17.76
N GLY A 14 9.39 0.43 -17.64
CA GLY A 14 8.66 -0.80 -17.91
C GLY A 14 7.98 -1.37 -16.66
N LEU A 15 7.07 -2.32 -16.86
CA LEU A 15 6.36 -2.97 -15.75
C LEU A 15 7.32 -3.82 -14.89
N ALA A 16 8.26 -4.52 -15.54
CA ALA A 16 9.27 -5.34 -14.86
C ALA A 16 10.16 -4.52 -13.90
N ASP A 17 10.44 -3.26 -14.25
CA ASP A 17 11.19 -2.33 -13.40
C ASP A 17 10.45 -2.00 -12.11
N LEU A 18 9.12 -2.10 -12.10
CA LEU A 18 8.28 -1.82 -10.94
C LEU A 18 7.99 -3.09 -10.11
N GLU A 19 7.89 -4.25 -10.76
CA GLU A 19 7.56 -5.52 -10.11
C GLU A 19 8.75 -6.19 -9.43
N SER A 20 9.94 -6.11 -10.03
CA SER A 20 11.12 -6.86 -9.56
C SER A 20 11.94 -6.08 -8.53
N ASP A 21 12.35 -4.88 -8.88
CA ASP A 21 13.05 -3.95 -7.97
C ASP A 21 12.68 -2.50 -8.33
N PRO A 22 11.65 -1.94 -7.69
CA PRO A 22 11.20 -0.59 -7.99
C PRO A 22 12.17 0.49 -7.49
N HIS A 23 13.08 0.18 -6.56
CA HIS A 23 13.81 1.20 -5.83
C HIS A 23 14.73 2.07 -6.71
N PRO A 24 15.52 1.51 -7.65
CA PRO A 24 16.34 2.30 -8.57
C PRO A 24 15.50 3.23 -9.46
N THR A 25 14.39 2.71 -10.00
CA THR A 25 13.47 3.47 -10.85
C THR A 25 12.83 4.62 -10.08
N LEU A 26 12.29 4.33 -8.89
CA LEU A 26 11.71 5.35 -8.02
C LEU A 26 12.74 6.40 -7.59
N ALA A 27 14.01 6.02 -7.37
CA ALA A 27 15.08 6.97 -7.05
C ALA A 27 15.40 7.93 -8.21
N ARG A 28 15.47 7.41 -9.44
CA ARG A 28 15.67 8.23 -10.65
C ARG A 28 14.52 9.20 -10.87
N LEU A 29 13.28 8.72 -10.75
CA LEU A 29 12.09 9.58 -10.86
C LEU A 29 12.08 10.66 -9.77
N ARG A 30 12.32 10.32 -8.50
CA ARG A 30 12.39 11.32 -7.42
C ARG A 30 13.37 12.46 -7.68
N ALA A 31 14.51 12.17 -8.31
CA ALA A 31 15.56 13.14 -8.55
C ALA A 31 15.29 14.02 -9.79
N GLY A 32 14.72 13.46 -10.87
CA GLY A 32 14.57 14.15 -12.16
C GLY A 32 13.13 14.49 -12.55
N GLU A 33 12.18 13.61 -12.27
CA GLU A 33 10.76 13.71 -12.68
C GLU A 33 9.86 13.25 -11.51
N PRO A 34 9.78 14.03 -10.41
CA PRO A 34 9.11 13.59 -9.18
C PRO A 34 7.59 13.43 -9.32
N VAL A 35 7.01 14.03 -10.36
CA VAL A 35 5.67 13.79 -10.88
C VAL A 35 5.85 13.44 -12.35
N SER A 36 5.50 12.22 -12.73
CA SER A 36 5.78 11.72 -14.09
C SER A 36 4.62 10.93 -14.65
N TRP A 37 4.32 11.11 -15.94
CA TRP A 37 3.42 10.21 -16.66
C TRP A 37 4.14 8.90 -16.98
N LEU A 38 3.55 7.76 -16.60
CA LEU A 38 4.04 6.43 -16.92
C LEU A 38 3.05 5.74 -17.88
N PRO A 39 3.38 5.59 -19.17
CA PRO A 39 2.51 4.92 -20.13
C PRO A 39 2.15 3.49 -19.75
N VAL A 40 3.05 2.77 -19.08
CA VAL A 40 2.84 1.38 -18.65
C VAL A 40 1.76 1.24 -17.57
N LEU A 41 1.51 2.30 -16.78
CA LEU A 41 0.45 2.35 -15.77
C LEU A 41 -0.78 3.12 -16.26
N ASP A 42 -0.71 3.74 -17.44
CA ASP A 42 -1.68 4.72 -17.93
C ASP A 42 -2.04 5.76 -16.84
N GLY A 43 -1.01 6.29 -16.18
CA GLY A 43 -1.18 7.10 -14.98
C GLY A 43 0.00 7.95 -14.61
N TRP A 44 -0.27 8.88 -13.69
CA TRP A 44 0.75 9.73 -13.07
C TRP A 44 1.34 9.02 -11.85
N LEU A 45 2.65 9.03 -11.72
CA LEU A 45 3.36 8.58 -10.53
C LEU A 45 3.99 9.76 -9.81
N VAL A 46 3.64 9.92 -8.53
CA VAL A 46 4.22 10.92 -7.63
C VAL A 46 5.17 10.21 -6.68
N THR A 47 6.42 10.67 -6.62
CA THR A 47 7.49 9.92 -5.92
C THR A 47 8.17 10.71 -4.80
N ARG A 48 8.09 12.05 -4.82
CA ARG A 48 8.69 12.90 -3.77
C ARG A 48 7.76 12.99 -2.57
N TYR A 49 8.31 12.83 -1.36
CA TYR A 49 7.55 12.67 -0.13
C TYR A 49 6.58 13.83 0.17
N ASP A 50 7.06 15.07 0.03
CA ASP A 50 6.26 16.29 0.23
C ASP A 50 5.06 16.34 -0.74
N LEU A 51 5.27 16.00 -2.02
CA LEU A 51 4.22 15.95 -3.03
C LEU A 51 3.23 14.81 -2.78
N CYS A 52 3.72 13.64 -2.36
CA CYS A 52 2.85 12.54 -1.93
C CYS A 52 1.96 12.97 -0.76
N LEU A 53 2.53 13.67 0.24
CA LEU A 53 1.74 14.17 1.38
C LEU A 53 0.72 15.23 0.96
N GLU A 54 1.07 16.13 0.04
CA GLU A 54 0.16 17.15 -0.51
C GLU A 54 -1.04 16.48 -1.16
N VAL A 55 -0.79 15.53 -2.07
CA VAL A 55 -1.82 14.74 -2.75
C VAL A 55 -2.70 13.99 -1.74
N MET A 56 -2.11 13.26 -0.78
CA MET A 56 -2.86 12.47 0.20
C MET A 56 -3.66 13.32 1.19
N ARG A 57 -3.40 14.63 1.30
CA ARG A 57 -4.10 15.55 2.21
C ARG A 57 -5.20 16.36 1.52
N ASP A 58 -5.29 16.30 0.20
CA ASP A 58 -6.29 16.99 -0.59
C ASP A 58 -7.23 15.98 -1.29
N PRO A 59 -8.15 15.34 -0.54
CA PRO A 59 -9.10 14.37 -1.08
C PRO A 59 -10.19 15.02 -1.95
N ASP A 60 -10.33 16.35 -1.92
CA ASP A 60 -11.30 17.06 -2.76
C ASP A 60 -10.77 17.21 -4.19
N THR A 61 -9.45 17.39 -4.36
CA THR A 61 -8.78 17.41 -5.67
C THR A 61 -8.39 16.01 -6.14
N TYR A 62 -7.85 15.17 -5.25
CA TYR A 62 -7.33 13.84 -5.55
C TYR A 62 -8.22 12.76 -4.95
N THR A 63 -9.32 12.49 -5.65
CA THR A 63 -10.35 11.55 -5.22
C THR A 63 -9.94 10.09 -5.43
N VAL A 64 -10.65 9.17 -4.77
CA VAL A 64 -10.49 7.72 -5.00
C VAL A 64 -11.48 7.16 -6.03
N ASP A 65 -12.23 8.04 -6.71
CA ASP A 65 -13.21 7.71 -7.76
C ASP A 65 -12.54 7.32 -9.09
N ASP A 66 -11.78 6.22 -9.06
CA ASP A 66 -11.15 5.64 -10.25
C ASP A 66 -11.93 4.39 -10.70
N PRO A 67 -12.53 4.39 -11.91
CA PRO A 67 -13.24 3.22 -12.43
C PRO A 67 -12.33 2.01 -12.66
N ARG A 68 -11.01 2.16 -12.60
CA ARG A 68 -10.03 1.07 -12.67
C ARG A 68 -9.81 0.38 -11.33
N PHE A 69 -10.34 0.91 -10.22
CA PHE A 69 -10.16 0.32 -8.89
C PHE A 69 -10.87 -1.03 -8.79
N SER A 70 -10.11 -2.11 -9.02
CA SER A 70 -10.62 -3.47 -9.21
C SER A 70 -11.38 -4.01 -8.00
N THR A 71 -10.94 -3.64 -6.79
CA THR A 71 -11.59 -4.06 -5.55
C THR A 71 -13.04 -3.58 -5.52
N ALA A 72 -13.29 -2.28 -5.73
CA ALA A 72 -14.67 -1.76 -5.73
C ALA A 72 -15.54 -2.37 -6.86
N ARG A 73 -14.94 -2.76 -7.99
CA ARG A 73 -15.65 -3.45 -9.08
C ARG A 73 -16.10 -4.87 -8.71
N VAL A 74 -15.34 -5.56 -7.88
CA VAL A 74 -15.58 -6.97 -7.54
C VAL A 74 -16.40 -7.10 -6.26
N ILE A 75 -16.04 -6.39 -5.20
CA ILE A 75 -16.69 -6.49 -3.88
C ILE A 75 -17.72 -5.37 -3.61
N GLY A 76 -17.80 -4.36 -4.47
CA GLY A 76 -18.63 -3.18 -4.28
C GLY A 76 -17.94 -2.04 -3.51
N PRO A 77 -18.60 -0.88 -3.37
CA PRO A 77 -18.02 0.29 -2.72
C PRO A 77 -17.66 0.04 -1.25
N SER A 78 -16.50 0.54 -0.82
CA SER A 78 -15.99 0.40 0.56
C SER A 78 -15.36 1.71 1.05
N MET A 79 -14.87 1.74 2.30
CA MET A 79 -14.13 2.91 2.82
C MET A 79 -12.85 3.22 2.03
N LEU A 80 -12.37 2.31 1.17
CA LEU A 80 -11.19 2.51 0.33
C LEU A 80 -11.52 3.10 -1.06
N SER A 81 -12.81 3.27 -1.39
CA SER A 81 -13.28 3.70 -2.71
C SER A 81 -14.38 4.77 -2.64
N LEU A 82 -14.49 5.43 -1.49
CA LEU A 82 -15.49 6.46 -1.23
C LEU A 82 -14.75 7.66 -0.66
N ASP A 83 -15.30 8.85 -0.90
CA ASP A 83 -14.82 10.11 -0.37
C ASP A 83 -15.86 10.77 0.57
N GLY A 84 -15.43 11.80 1.28
CA GLY A 84 -16.28 12.70 2.06
C GLY A 84 -17.21 12.00 3.08
N PRO A 85 -18.49 12.41 3.18
CA PRO A 85 -19.43 11.83 4.15
C PRO A 85 -19.67 10.34 3.98
N ALA A 86 -19.61 9.82 2.74
CA ALA A 86 -19.80 8.40 2.48
C ALA A 86 -18.62 7.58 3.03
N HIS A 87 -17.39 8.07 2.83
CA HIS A 87 -16.20 7.50 3.47
C HIS A 87 -16.33 7.47 4.99
N ALA A 88 -16.68 8.62 5.60
CA ALA A 88 -16.80 8.74 7.05
C ALA A 88 -17.80 7.71 7.63
N ARG A 89 -18.97 7.58 7.00
CA ARG A 89 -20.00 6.59 7.40
C ARG A 89 -19.50 5.15 7.34
N HIS A 90 -18.70 4.79 6.34
CA HIS A 90 -18.15 3.44 6.22
C HIS A 90 -17.00 3.20 7.19
N ARG A 91 -16.21 4.25 7.47
CA ARG A 91 -15.01 4.17 8.30
C ARG A 91 -15.32 4.15 9.81
N GLU A 92 -16.27 4.97 10.25
CA GLU A 92 -16.54 5.24 11.66
C GLU A 92 -16.73 3.99 12.53
N PRO A 93 -17.49 2.94 12.11
CA PRO A 93 -17.66 1.73 12.92
C PRO A 93 -16.34 0.98 13.22
N PHE A 94 -15.34 1.12 12.34
CA PHE A 94 -14.04 0.46 12.48
C PHE A 94 -13.03 1.30 13.25
N VAL A 95 -13.29 2.58 13.54
CA VAL A 95 -12.29 3.42 14.21
C VAL A 95 -11.99 2.91 15.62
N ALA A 96 -13.02 2.58 16.41
CA ALA A 96 -12.84 2.25 17.82
C ALA A 96 -12.07 0.94 18.07
N PRO A 97 -12.38 -0.19 17.42
CA PRO A 97 -11.65 -1.45 17.63
C PRO A 97 -10.18 -1.39 17.18
N PHE A 98 -9.87 -0.51 16.23
CA PHE A 98 -8.52 -0.34 15.67
C PHE A 98 -7.70 0.76 16.35
N ARG A 99 -8.17 1.35 17.46
CA ARG A 99 -7.34 2.25 18.28
C ARG A 99 -6.24 1.45 18.97
N ALA A 100 -5.05 2.04 19.11
CA ALA A 100 -3.88 1.37 19.67
C ALA A 100 -4.12 0.72 21.05
N GLY A 101 -4.94 1.33 21.91
CA GLY A 101 -5.33 0.73 23.20
C GLY A 101 -6.12 -0.56 23.05
N ALA A 102 -7.21 -0.52 22.27
CA ALA A 102 -8.08 -1.67 22.03
C ALA A 102 -7.36 -2.81 21.31
N VAL A 103 -6.49 -2.47 20.34
CA VAL A 103 -5.67 -3.46 19.63
C VAL A 103 -4.73 -4.17 20.60
N ARG A 104 -4.01 -3.43 21.46
CA ARG A 104 -3.10 -4.03 22.44
C ARG A 104 -3.85 -4.91 23.43
N GLU A 105 -4.93 -4.40 24.00
CA GLU A 105 -5.75 -5.14 24.97
C GLU A 105 -6.27 -6.45 24.40
N ARG A 106 -6.77 -6.43 23.15
CA ARG A 106 -7.38 -7.60 22.53
C ARG A 106 -6.39 -8.61 21.97
N PHE A 107 -5.29 -8.14 21.36
CA PHE A 107 -4.45 -8.99 20.52
C PHE A 107 -3.04 -9.22 21.07
N ALA A 108 -2.50 -8.38 21.96
CA ALA A 108 -1.09 -8.49 22.34
C ALA A 108 -0.72 -9.86 22.92
N SER A 109 -1.54 -10.41 23.83
CA SER A 109 -1.26 -11.74 24.41
C SER A 109 -1.40 -12.87 23.39
N ALA A 110 -2.39 -12.79 22.50
CA ALA A 110 -2.63 -13.81 21.49
C ALA A 110 -1.52 -13.81 20.43
N THR A 111 -1.14 -12.63 19.94
CA THR A 111 -0.04 -12.46 18.99
C THR A 111 1.29 -12.90 19.61
N GLN A 112 1.57 -12.57 20.87
CA GLN A 112 2.78 -13.02 21.56
C GLN A 112 2.81 -14.55 21.66
N HIS A 113 1.71 -15.15 22.12
CA HIS A 113 1.64 -16.62 22.26
C HIS A 113 1.85 -17.34 20.92
N GLU A 114 1.21 -16.85 19.85
CA GLU A 114 1.37 -17.45 18.53
C GLU A 114 2.78 -17.24 17.96
N ALA A 115 3.38 -16.07 18.18
CA ALA A 115 4.77 -15.83 17.80
C ALA A 115 5.72 -16.78 18.53
N ASP A 116 5.57 -16.95 19.85
CA ASP A 116 6.39 -17.86 20.66
C ASP A 116 6.26 -19.30 20.16
N ARG A 117 5.01 -19.77 19.93
CA ARG A 117 4.74 -21.10 19.37
C ARG A 117 5.42 -21.32 18.02
N LEU A 118 5.27 -20.36 17.09
CA LEU A 118 5.87 -20.46 15.75
C LEU A 118 7.40 -20.43 15.80
N ILE A 119 7.99 -19.69 16.74
CA ILE A 119 9.45 -19.65 16.96
C ILE A 119 9.95 -20.98 17.50
N ASP A 120 9.26 -21.56 18.49
CA ASP A 120 9.61 -22.85 19.09
C ASP A 120 9.56 -24.00 18.07
N GLU A 121 8.74 -23.88 17.02
CA GLU A 121 8.63 -24.84 15.92
C GLU A 121 9.73 -24.71 14.85
N LEU A 122 10.53 -23.64 14.86
CA LEU A 122 11.63 -23.48 13.93
C LEU A 122 12.73 -24.52 14.23
N SER A 123 13.09 -25.30 13.20
CA SER A 123 14.02 -26.43 13.35
C SER A 123 15.35 -26.02 13.99
N PRO A 124 15.87 -26.81 14.96
CA PRO A 124 17.22 -26.63 15.50
C PRO A 124 18.34 -26.84 14.46
N GLY A 125 18.02 -27.33 13.25
CA GLY A 125 18.97 -27.79 12.23
C GLY A 125 19.65 -26.71 11.38
N GLY A 126 19.50 -25.42 11.71
CA GLY A 126 20.33 -24.36 11.14
C GLY A 126 19.71 -23.50 10.03
N GLY A 127 18.39 -23.52 9.84
CA GLY A 127 17.70 -22.58 8.93
C GLY A 127 16.19 -22.78 8.80
N ALA A 128 15.47 -21.70 8.49
CA ALA A 128 14.04 -21.70 8.19
C ALA A 128 13.69 -20.65 7.11
N GLU A 129 12.66 -20.92 6.30
CA GLU A 129 12.08 -19.94 5.38
C GLU A 129 11.02 -19.14 6.14
N LEU A 130 11.38 -17.95 6.61
CA LEU A 130 10.57 -17.19 7.57
C LEU A 130 9.20 -16.77 7.04
N ARG A 131 9.01 -16.63 5.72
CA ARG A 131 7.69 -16.27 5.17
C ARG A 131 6.69 -17.39 5.40
N ARG A 132 7.05 -18.64 5.10
CA ARG A 132 6.18 -19.81 5.29
C ARG A 132 6.16 -20.30 6.73
N ALA A 133 7.30 -20.28 7.41
CA ALA A 133 7.42 -20.87 8.75
C ALA A 133 6.94 -19.94 9.87
N PHE A 134 6.93 -18.62 9.65
CA PHE A 134 6.61 -17.66 10.72
C PHE A 134 5.65 -16.54 10.26
N ALA A 135 6.06 -15.69 9.31
CA ALA A 135 5.34 -14.45 9.00
C ALA A 135 3.94 -14.70 8.41
N GLY A 136 3.81 -15.67 7.50
CA GLY A 136 2.52 -16.03 6.90
C GLY A 136 1.51 -16.57 7.93
N PRO A 137 1.86 -17.61 8.71
CA PRO A 137 1.02 -18.11 9.79
C PRO A 137 0.65 -17.03 10.83
N LEU A 138 1.63 -16.25 11.30
CA LEU A 138 1.40 -15.21 12.31
C LEU A 138 0.42 -14.14 11.83
N ALA A 139 0.47 -13.77 10.54
CA ALA A 139 -0.44 -12.77 9.97
C ALA A 139 -1.89 -13.27 9.83
N ALA A 140 -2.13 -14.58 9.90
CA ALA A 140 -3.44 -15.20 9.72
C ALA A 140 -4.09 -15.70 11.03
N ALA A 141 -3.35 -15.65 12.14
CA ALA A 141 -3.80 -16.09 13.48
C ALA A 141 -4.65 -15.02 14.18
#